data_AF-A0A7G2RS48-F1
#
_entry.id   AF-A0A7G2RS48-F1
#
_cell.length_a   1.000
_cell.length_b   1.000
_cell.length_c   1.000
_cell.angle_alpha   90.00
_cell.angle_beta   90.00
_cell.angle_gamma   90.00
#
_symmetry.space_group_name_H-M   'P 1'
#
loop_
_entity.id
_entity.type
_entity.pdbx_description
1 polymer ?
#
loop_
_entity_poly.entity_id
_entity_poly.type
_entity_poly.pdbx_seq_one_letter_code
_entity_poly.pdbx_strand_id
1 'polypeptide(L)'
;MKDGGLRGNIMSIKHLAVSLCVLVLLGCSEQVGSEGTQNGPESTYRSIAVVVPKHYDAWVDTLIFESRSEDIGWRAPIGIITCCWREPSGKHAEWQAMPELVLIKWFSFAEQQSYEALIHLKNADEIEEKMKEIAPFESFGEIAEYPRDALVFGLAPGGTVVVWIMNRGENAIEVGRYEAKPYDHKKEGEDYTRRTESYLEREGEFLQENRIKLDGW
;
A
#
# COMPACT_ATOMS: atom_id res chain seq x y z
N MET A 1 85.08 31.64 19.40
CA MET A 1 84.40 32.94 19.58
C MET A 1 82.96 32.77 19.12
N LYS A 2 82.02 32.97 20.06
CA LYS A 2 80.64 33.51 19.96
C LYS A 2 79.74 33.12 18.77
N ASP A 3 78.63 32.43 19.08
CA ASP A 3 77.24 32.95 19.10
C ASP A 3 76.69 33.19 17.68
N GLY A 4 75.54 32.62 17.29
CA GLY A 4 74.24 32.84 17.93
C GLY A 4 73.42 33.71 16.97
N GLY A 5 72.34 33.14 16.42
CA GLY A 5 71.60 33.72 15.30
C GLY A 5 70.73 34.94 15.64
N LEU A 6 69.92 35.39 14.68
CA LEU A 6 68.51 35.68 14.92
C LEU A 6 67.72 35.96 13.63
N ARG A 7 66.62 35.20 13.48
CA ARG A 7 65.28 35.64 13.11
C ARG A 7 65.13 36.60 11.92
N GLY A 8 64.74 36.02 10.78
CA GLY A 8 63.86 36.69 9.82
C GLY A 8 62.43 36.81 10.39
N ASN A 9 61.85 37.99 10.25
CA ASN A 9 60.57 38.40 10.80
C ASN A 9 59.38 37.55 10.30
N ILE A 10 58.56 37.13 11.25
CA ILE A 10 57.19 36.67 11.05
C ILE A 10 56.29 37.91 11.03
N MET A 11 55.63 38.17 9.90
CA MET A 11 54.34 38.86 9.87
C MET A 11 53.40 37.94 9.09
N SER A 12 52.60 37.16 9.79
CA SER A 12 51.29 37.51 10.38
C SER A 12 50.17 37.11 9.40
N ILE A 13 49.80 35.85 9.58
CA ILE A 13 48.63 35.15 9.06
C ILE A 13 47.38 35.94 9.43
N LYS A 14 46.85 36.78 8.54
CA LYS A 14 45.44 37.21 8.52
C LYS A 14 45.09 37.51 7.06
N HIS A 15 43.94 37.01 6.61
CA HIS A 15 43.41 37.11 5.24
C HIS A 15 43.83 36.01 4.25
N LEU A 16 43.58 34.75 4.62
CA LEU A 16 43.56 33.65 3.66
C LEU A 16 42.50 32.63 4.09
N ALA A 17 41.25 33.08 4.22
CA ALA A 17 40.14 32.17 4.58
C ALA A 17 38.75 32.78 4.31
N VAL A 18 38.53 33.52 3.23
CA VAL A 18 37.16 33.84 2.81
C VAL A 18 37.15 33.98 1.29
N SER A 19 36.87 32.88 0.58
CA SER A 19 36.19 32.85 -0.74
C SER A 19 36.53 31.54 -1.47
N LEU A 20 36.12 30.42 -0.89
CA LEU A 20 35.99 29.15 -1.62
C LEU A 20 34.81 28.35 -1.05
N CYS A 21 33.66 29.00 -0.90
CA CYS A 21 32.39 28.35 -0.50
C CYS A 21 31.21 28.78 -1.40
N VAL A 22 31.45 29.04 -2.69
CA VAL A 22 30.37 29.50 -3.61
C VAL A 22 30.12 28.55 -4.79
N LEU A 23 30.75 27.37 -4.84
CA LEU A 23 30.53 26.41 -5.94
C LEU A 23 30.19 24.99 -5.50
N VAL A 24 29.42 24.85 -4.41
CA VAL A 24 28.77 23.57 -4.03
C VAL A 24 27.27 23.80 -3.74
N LEU A 25 26.61 24.59 -4.59
CA LEU A 25 25.15 24.63 -4.69
C LEU A 25 24.69 24.21 -6.10
N LEU A 26 25.40 23.25 -6.70
CA LEU A 26 24.75 22.38 -7.67
C LEU A 26 23.97 21.37 -6.85
N GLY A 27 22.79 21.80 -6.40
CA GLY A 27 21.78 20.88 -5.91
C GLY A 27 21.57 19.83 -7.00
N CYS A 28 21.63 18.56 -6.59
CA CYS A 28 20.98 17.51 -7.35
C CYS A 28 19.51 17.92 -7.46
N SER A 29 19.12 18.54 -8.57
CA SER A 29 17.76 18.43 -9.03
C SER A 29 17.61 16.96 -9.39
N GLU A 30 17.24 16.14 -8.42
CA GLU A 30 16.50 14.93 -8.74
C GLU A 30 15.38 15.39 -9.66
N GLN A 31 15.44 14.96 -10.92
CA GLN A 31 14.27 14.98 -11.77
C GLN A 31 13.28 14.05 -11.08
N VAL A 32 12.41 14.62 -10.24
CA VAL A 32 11.15 13.99 -9.89
C VAL A 32 10.48 13.73 -11.22
N GLY A 33 10.46 12.46 -11.62
CA GLY A 33 9.87 12.03 -12.87
C GLY A 33 8.45 12.56 -12.94
N SER A 34 8.14 13.25 -14.05
CA SER A 34 6.80 13.64 -14.52
C SER A 34 5.69 13.35 -13.49
N GLU A 35 5.42 14.28 -12.57
CA GLU A 35 4.21 14.21 -11.75
C GLU A 35 3.00 14.23 -12.69
N GLY A 36 2.47 13.05 -13.00
CA GLY A 36 1.23 12.94 -13.73
C GLY A 36 0.10 13.59 -12.93
N THR A 37 -0.97 13.96 -13.63
CA THR A 37 -2.09 14.62 -12.95
C THR A 37 -2.67 13.65 -11.91
N GLN A 38 -2.89 14.12 -10.67
CA GLN A 38 -3.46 13.25 -9.62
C GLN A 38 -4.99 13.15 -9.69
N ASN A 39 -5.64 14.11 -10.33
CA ASN A 39 -7.10 14.27 -10.30
C ASN A 39 -7.71 14.43 -11.69
N GLY A 40 -8.98 14.06 -11.83
CA GLY A 40 -9.75 14.22 -13.06
C GLY A 40 -9.45 13.12 -14.09
N PRO A 41 -9.95 13.29 -15.34
CA PRO A 41 -9.97 12.21 -16.32
C PRO A 41 -8.58 11.86 -16.85
N GLU A 42 -7.67 12.83 -16.92
CA GLU A 42 -6.27 12.61 -17.34
C GLU A 42 -5.38 12.14 -16.18
N SER A 43 -5.97 11.73 -15.05
CA SER A 43 -5.20 11.27 -13.90
C SER A 43 -4.40 10.03 -14.23
N THR A 44 -3.14 10.00 -13.82
CA THR A 44 -2.31 8.79 -13.88
C THR A 44 -2.09 8.17 -12.51
N TYR A 45 -2.77 8.70 -11.48
CA TYR A 45 -2.70 8.16 -10.14
C TYR A 45 -3.23 6.71 -10.13
N ARG A 46 -2.55 5.86 -9.37
CA ARG A 46 -3.01 4.51 -9.09
C ARG A 46 -2.68 4.12 -7.65
N SER A 47 -3.47 3.21 -7.11
CA SER A 47 -3.29 2.69 -5.77
C SER A 47 -3.59 1.19 -5.69
N ILE A 48 -3.07 0.56 -4.65
CA ILE A 48 -3.48 -0.78 -4.25
C ILE A 48 -4.18 -0.68 -2.90
N ALA A 49 -5.37 -1.25 -2.78
CA ALA A 49 -6.14 -1.24 -1.55
C ALA A 49 -6.39 -2.67 -1.05
N VAL A 50 -6.45 -2.83 0.26
CA VAL A 50 -6.93 -4.06 0.90
C VAL A 50 -8.11 -3.71 1.79
N VAL A 51 -9.20 -4.47 1.65
CA VAL A 51 -10.48 -4.14 2.26
C VAL A 51 -11.18 -5.39 2.77
N VAL A 52 -12.03 -5.23 3.80
CA VAL A 52 -12.80 -6.31 4.44
C VAL A 52 -14.28 -5.92 4.57
N PRO A 53 -15.21 -6.88 4.73
CA PRO A 53 -16.56 -6.60 5.17
C PRO A 53 -16.59 -5.96 6.55
N LYS A 54 -17.68 -5.23 6.83
CA LYS A 54 -17.95 -4.77 8.19
C LYS A 54 -17.98 -5.95 9.16
N HIS A 55 -17.45 -5.73 10.36
CA HIS A 55 -17.37 -6.71 11.45
C HIS A 55 -16.41 -7.88 11.19
N TYR A 56 -15.65 -7.88 10.09
CA TYR A 56 -14.66 -8.92 9.74
C TYR A 56 -13.22 -8.40 9.83
N ASP A 57 -12.90 -7.54 10.80
CA ASP A 57 -11.56 -6.95 10.90
C ASP A 57 -10.45 -8.00 10.67
N ALA A 58 -9.42 -7.60 9.93
CA ALA A 58 -8.30 -8.46 9.58
C ALA A 58 -6.97 -7.74 9.83
N TRP A 59 -5.95 -8.52 10.20
CA TRP A 59 -4.57 -8.05 10.25
C TRP A 59 -3.79 -8.60 9.07
N VAL A 60 -3.36 -7.72 8.17
CA VAL A 60 -2.54 -8.08 7.01
C VAL A 60 -1.06 -7.92 7.39
N ASP A 61 -0.39 -9.03 7.65
CA ASP A 61 1.04 -9.07 7.99
C ASP A 61 1.94 -9.04 6.73
N THR A 62 1.50 -9.71 5.66
CA THR A 62 2.29 -9.90 4.44
C THR A 62 1.48 -9.49 3.23
N LEU A 63 2.06 -8.59 2.45
CA LEU A 63 1.58 -8.23 1.12
C LEU A 63 2.80 -7.98 0.24
N ILE A 64 3.02 -8.88 -0.71
CA ILE A 64 4.17 -8.87 -1.62
C ILE A 64 3.64 -8.93 -3.04
N PHE A 65 4.23 -8.11 -3.90
CA PHE A 65 3.91 -8.03 -5.31
C PHE A 65 5.15 -8.36 -6.14
N GLU A 66 4.94 -9.08 -7.23
CA GLU A 66 5.88 -9.18 -8.33
C GLU A 66 5.19 -8.65 -9.59
N SER A 67 5.82 -7.66 -10.20
CA SER A 67 5.34 -7.06 -11.44
C SER A 67 5.69 -7.92 -12.64
N ARG A 68 4.92 -7.75 -13.72
CA ARG A 68 5.27 -8.30 -15.03
C ARG A 68 6.59 -7.76 -15.58
N SER A 69 6.89 -6.49 -15.35
CA SER A 69 8.20 -5.92 -15.69
C SER A 69 9.26 -6.66 -14.91
N GLU A 70 10.16 -7.32 -15.65
CA GLU A 70 11.30 -8.03 -15.09
C GLU A 70 12.02 -7.11 -14.08
N ASP A 71 12.34 -7.64 -12.90
CA ASP A 71 13.04 -6.98 -11.79
C ASP A 71 12.26 -6.02 -10.87
N ILE A 72 10.94 -5.85 -11.03
CA ILE A 72 10.14 -5.06 -10.08
C ILE A 72 9.34 -5.96 -9.14
N GLY A 73 9.75 -6.03 -7.87
CA GLY A 73 8.99 -6.63 -6.79
C GLY A 73 9.02 -5.76 -5.54
N TRP A 74 7.89 -5.65 -4.84
CA TRP A 74 7.79 -4.77 -3.67
C TRP A 74 6.86 -5.34 -2.59
N ARG A 75 6.99 -4.78 -1.38
CA ARG A 75 6.19 -5.16 -0.21
C ARG A 75 5.39 -3.96 0.26
N ALA A 76 4.16 -4.20 0.71
CA ALA A 76 3.33 -3.16 1.28
C ALA A 76 2.52 -3.66 2.49
N PRO A 77 3.16 -3.86 3.66
CA PRO A 77 2.45 -4.30 4.85
C PRO A 77 1.40 -3.25 5.27
N ILE A 78 0.13 -3.65 5.29
CA ILE A 78 -1.01 -2.76 5.57
C ILE A 78 -1.37 -2.75 7.06
N GLY A 79 -1.22 -3.88 7.76
CA GLY A 79 -1.61 -4.06 9.16
C GLY A 79 -3.13 -4.19 9.33
N ILE A 80 -3.69 -3.56 10.37
CA ILE A 80 -5.14 -3.65 10.65
C ILE A 80 -5.98 -2.99 9.54
N ILE A 81 -7.00 -3.72 9.09
CA ILE A 81 -8.07 -3.30 8.17
C ILE A 81 -9.41 -3.66 8.81
N THR A 82 -10.35 -2.72 8.84
CA THR A 82 -11.63 -2.87 9.55
C THR A 82 -12.86 -2.71 8.65
N CYS A 83 -12.69 -2.15 7.44
CA CYS A 83 -13.78 -1.64 6.60
C CYS A 83 -13.18 -0.95 5.33
N CYS A 84 -13.87 -0.75 4.20
CA CYS A 84 -15.14 -1.30 3.72
C CYS A 84 -15.08 -1.48 2.19
N TRP A 85 -15.76 -2.48 1.63
CA TRP A 85 -15.72 -2.76 0.17
C TRP A 85 -16.36 -1.72 -0.73
N ARG A 86 -17.38 -0.99 -0.28
CA ARG A 86 -18.11 0.00 -1.10
C ARG A 86 -17.40 1.34 -1.21
N GLU A 87 -16.67 1.68 -0.18
CA GLU A 87 -15.88 2.89 -0.09
C GLU A 87 -14.54 2.39 0.42
N PRO A 88 -13.59 2.03 -0.46
CA PRO A 88 -12.23 1.71 -0.05
C PRO A 88 -11.58 3.01 0.47
N SER A 89 -12.03 3.44 1.65
CA SER A 89 -11.51 4.54 2.42
C SER A 89 -10.59 3.92 3.46
N GLY A 90 -9.28 4.11 3.33
CA GLY A 90 -8.39 3.56 4.33
C GLY A 90 -6.93 3.53 3.91
N LYS A 91 -6.29 2.41 4.23
CA LYS A 91 -4.87 2.22 3.99
C LYS A 91 -4.67 1.71 2.57
N HIS A 92 -3.87 2.46 1.84
CA HIS A 92 -3.44 2.11 0.49
C HIS A 92 -1.95 1.80 0.52
N ALA A 93 -1.57 0.85 -0.32
CA ALA A 93 -0.20 0.65 -0.72
C ALA A 93 0.12 1.55 -1.91
N GLU A 94 1.35 2.05 -1.94
CA GLU A 94 1.87 2.78 -3.09
C GLU A 94 1.94 1.86 -4.31
N TRP A 95 1.51 2.40 -5.45
CA TRP A 95 1.62 1.72 -6.74
C TRP A 95 3.01 1.91 -7.31
N GLN A 96 3.72 0.81 -7.56
CA GLN A 96 5.03 0.84 -8.25
C GLN A 96 4.92 0.38 -9.71
N ALA A 97 4.20 -0.71 -9.94
CA ALA A 97 3.93 -1.28 -11.26
C ALA A 97 2.67 -2.13 -11.22
N MET A 98 2.16 -2.58 -12.37
CA MET A 98 1.07 -3.56 -12.41
C MET A 98 1.59 -4.91 -11.90
N PRO A 99 1.03 -5.47 -10.81
CA PRO A 99 1.41 -6.79 -10.33
C PRO A 99 0.86 -7.88 -11.25
N GLU A 100 1.65 -8.93 -11.45
CA GLU A 100 1.17 -10.19 -12.04
C GLU A 100 0.97 -11.24 -10.95
N LEU A 101 1.87 -11.29 -9.96
CA LEU A 101 1.80 -12.21 -8.83
C LEU A 101 1.67 -11.43 -7.52
N VAL A 102 0.77 -11.86 -6.65
CA VAL A 102 0.54 -11.25 -5.34
C VAL A 102 0.49 -12.34 -4.27
N LEU A 103 1.32 -12.22 -3.24
CA LEU A 103 1.20 -13.00 -2.02
C LEU A 103 0.58 -12.12 -0.95
N ILE A 104 -0.56 -12.55 -0.42
CA ILE A 104 -1.23 -11.90 0.71
C ILE A 104 -1.44 -12.91 1.85
N LYS A 105 -1.04 -12.52 3.06
CA LYS A 105 -1.31 -13.26 4.29
C LYS A 105 -2.02 -12.35 5.27
N TRP A 106 -3.05 -12.90 5.92
CA TRP A 106 -3.80 -12.17 6.92
C TRP A 106 -4.34 -13.08 8.02
N PHE A 107 -4.56 -12.48 9.19
CA PHE A 107 -5.32 -13.07 10.28
C PHE A 107 -6.73 -12.50 10.33
N SER A 108 -7.73 -13.38 10.28
CA SER A 108 -9.14 -13.08 10.51
C SER A 108 -9.42 -13.10 12.01
N PHE A 109 -9.74 -11.94 12.59
CA PHE A 109 -10.10 -11.88 14.02
C PHE A 109 -11.43 -12.58 14.29
N ALA A 110 -12.35 -12.52 13.34
CA ALA A 110 -13.68 -13.07 13.46
C ALA A 110 -13.66 -14.61 13.47
N GLU A 111 -12.79 -15.22 12.65
CA GLU A 111 -12.65 -16.68 12.53
C GLU A 111 -11.52 -17.26 13.39
N GLN A 112 -10.68 -16.40 13.97
CA GLN A 112 -9.46 -16.82 14.70
C GLN A 112 -8.54 -17.69 13.84
N GLN A 113 -8.44 -17.37 12.55
CA GLN A 113 -7.76 -18.16 11.53
C GLN A 113 -6.88 -17.27 10.65
N SER A 114 -5.67 -17.73 10.36
CA SER A 114 -4.82 -17.09 9.35
C SER A 114 -4.95 -17.75 7.98
N TYR A 115 -4.87 -16.94 6.94
CA TYR A 115 -5.05 -17.32 5.55
C TYR A 115 -3.89 -16.82 4.70
N GLU A 116 -3.48 -17.62 3.73
CA GLU A 116 -2.48 -17.27 2.72
C GLU A 116 -3.05 -17.48 1.32
N ALA A 117 -2.99 -16.46 0.48
CA ALA A 117 -3.34 -16.55 -0.94
C ALA A 117 -2.15 -16.15 -1.82
N LEU A 118 -1.85 -17.02 -2.80
CA LEU A 118 -0.99 -16.70 -3.93
C LEU A 118 -1.87 -16.44 -5.15
N ILE A 119 -1.95 -15.19 -5.56
CA ILE A 119 -2.86 -14.67 -6.58
C ILE A 119 -2.07 -14.42 -7.86
N HIS A 120 -2.49 -15.04 -8.96
CA HIS A 120 -1.96 -14.79 -10.29
C HIS A 120 -3.00 -14.02 -11.13
N LEU A 121 -2.70 -12.77 -11.44
CA LEU A 121 -3.49 -11.90 -12.32
C LEU A 121 -3.13 -12.19 -13.78
N LYS A 122 -3.64 -13.30 -14.33
CA LYS A 122 -3.27 -13.79 -15.68
C LYS A 122 -3.47 -12.78 -16.81
N ASN A 123 -4.40 -11.85 -16.65
CA ASN A 123 -4.73 -10.83 -17.64
C ASN A 123 -4.31 -9.43 -17.16
N ALA A 124 -3.16 -9.33 -16.48
CA ALA A 124 -2.68 -8.07 -15.89
C ALA A 124 -2.70 -6.89 -16.86
N ASP A 125 -2.34 -7.09 -18.13
CA ASP A 125 -2.36 -6.05 -19.17
C ASP A 125 -3.78 -5.54 -19.47
N GLU A 126 -4.73 -6.46 -19.63
CA GLU A 126 -6.13 -6.10 -19.89
C GLU A 126 -6.74 -5.39 -18.67
N ILE A 127 -6.37 -5.82 -17.46
CA ILE A 127 -6.79 -5.18 -16.21
C ILE A 127 -6.21 -3.75 -16.16
N GLU A 128 -4.92 -3.59 -16.44
CA GLU A 128 -4.24 -2.29 -16.42
C GLU A 128 -4.82 -1.30 -17.44
N GLU A 129 -5.16 -1.76 -18.65
CA GLU A 129 -5.85 -0.91 -19.63
C GLU A 129 -7.25 -0.54 -19.17
N LYS A 130 -8.02 -1.48 -18.60
CA LYS A 130 -9.35 -1.18 -18.04
C LYS A 130 -9.29 -0.22 -16.85
N MET A 131 -8.21 -0.21 -16.08
CA MET A 131 -8.01 0.77 -15.00
C MET A 131 -7.94 2.21 -15.53
N LYS A 132 -7.56 2.42 -16.79
CA LYS A 132 -7.50 3.75 -17.41
C LYS A 132 -8.87 4.28 -17.85
N GLU A 133 -9.88 3.41 -17.94
CA GLU A 133 -11.23 3.83 -18.33
C GLU A 133 -11.84 4.76 -17.28
N ILE A 134 -12.43 5.87 -17.75
CA ILE A 134 -13.13 6.83 -16.90
C ILE A 134 -14.40 6.21 -16.35
N ALA A 135 -14.57 6.33 -15.03
CA ALA A 135 -15.80 5.97 -14.34
C ALA A 135 -16.28 7.16 -13.50
N PRO A 136 -17.42 7.78 -13.85
CA PRO A 136 -17.97 8.87 -13.06
C PRO A 136 -18.48 8.37 -11.71
N PHE A 137 -18.38 9.21 -10.68
CA PHE A 137 -18.96 8.96 -9.37
C PHE A 137 -19.36 10.26 -8.68
N GLU A 138 -20.27 10.18 -7.70
CA GLU A 138 -20.67 11.35 -6.90
C GLU A 138 -19.64 11.65 -5.80
N SER A 139 -19.25 12.92 -5.70
CA SER A 139 -18.33 13.43 -4.69
C SER A 139 -18.75 14.83 -4.25
N PHE A 140 -19.20 14.97 -3.01
CA PHE A 140 -19.58 16.24 -2.37
C PHE A 140 -20.66 17.04 -3.13
N GLY A 141 -21.62 16.36 -3.72
CA GLY A 141 -22.74 16.91 -4.48
C GLY A 141 -22.44 17.15 -5.96
N GLU A 142 -21.24 16.80 -6.43
CA GLU A 142 -20.81 16.96 -7.82
C GLU A 142 -20.41 15.62 -8.43
N ILE A 143 -20.49 15.52 -9.76
CA ILE A 143 -19.99 14.34 -10.48
C ILE A 143 -18.51 14.53 -10.77
N ALA A 144 -17.70 13.63 -10.23
CA ALA A 144 -16.28 13.51 -10.46
C ALA A 144 -16.02 12.47 -11.55
N GLU A 145 -15.14 12.77 -12.51
CA GLU A 145 -14.75 11.87 -13.60
C GLU A 145 -13.27 11.49 -13.47
N TYR A 146 -13.01 10.24 -13.03
CA TYR A 146 -11.66 9.74 -12.78
C TYR A 146 -11.53 8.34 -13.40
N PRO A 147 -10.32 7.89 -13.75
CA PRO A 147 -10.06 6.48 -14.07
C PRO A 147 -10.41 5.55 -12.91
N ARG A 148 -10.46 4.23 -13.13
CA ARG A 148 -10.51 3.21 -12.08
C ARG A 148 -9.12 3.00 -11.48
N ASP A 149 -8.73 3.94 -10.66
CA ASP A 149 -7.38 4.11 -10.12
C ASP A 149 -6.98 3.12 -9.03
N ALA A 150 -7.89 2.32 -8.46
CA ALA A 150 -7.58 1.36 -7.41
C ALA A 150 -7.66 -0.09 -7.88
N LEU A 151 -6.59 -0.86 -7.64
CA LEU A 151 -6.60 -2.33 -7.63
C LEU A 151 -6.87 -2.80 -6.20
N VAL A 152 -8.01 -3.44 -5.97
CA VAL A 152 -8.55 -3.68 -4.63
C VAL A 152 -8.63 -5.17 -4.34
N PHE A 153 -8.01 -5.59 -3.24
CA PHE A 153 -8.07 -6.96 -2.71
C PHE A 153 -9.05 -7.03 -1.54
N GLY A 154 -10.22 -7.60 -1.78
CA GLY A 154 -11.23 -7.90 -0.78
C GLY A 154 -10.96 -9.21 -0.07
N LEU A 155 -10.64 -9.15 1.21
CA LEU A 155 -10.50 -10.33 2.05
C LEU A 155 -11.85 -10.67 2.66
N ALA A 156 -12.46 -11.76 2.19
CA ALA A 156 -13.74 -12.22 2.66
C ALA A 156 -13.58 -13.32 3.74
N PRO A 157 -14.61 -13.51 4.58
CA PRO A 157 -14.73 -14.67 5.46
C PRO A 157 -14.57 -15.99 4.72
N GLY A 158 -13.96 -16.98 5.38
CA GLY A 158 -13.74 -18.31 4.81
C GLY A 158 -12.52 -18.42 3.89
N GLY A 159 -11.72 -17.36 3.75
CA GLY A 159 -10.48 -17.38 2.99
C GLY A 159 -10.61 -16.97 1.52
N THR A 160 -11.75 -16.45 1.08
CA THR A 160 -11.89 -15.98 -0.30
C THR A 160 -11.26 -14.59 -0.46
N VAL A 161 -10.50 -14.39 -1.53
CA VAL A 161 -10.04 -13.07 -1.99
C VAL A 161 -10.74 -12.70 -3.27
N VAL A 162 -11.45 -11.58 -3.28
CA VAL A 162 -12.06 -11.00 -4.48
C VAL A 162 -11.25 -9.80 -4.91
N VAL A 163 -10.93 -9.70 -6.20
CA VAL A 163 -10.11 -8.62 -6.74
C VAL A 163 -10.97 -7.76 -7.65
N TRP A 164 -10.93 -6.45 -7.44
CA TRP A 164 -11.64 -5.47 -8.26
C TRP A 164 -10.71 -4.39 -8.78
N ILE A 165 -11.13 -3.77 -9.88
CA ILE A 165 -10.68 -2.43 -10.25
C ILE A 165 -11.83 -1.45 -10.06
N MET A 166 -11.57 -0.29 -9.44
CA MET A 166 -12.60 0.70 -9.15
C MET A 166 -11.98 2.06 -8.84
N ASN A 167 -12.78 3.14 -8.86
CA ASN A 167 -12.49 4.36 -8.09
C ASN A 167 -13.52 4.58 -6.96
N ARG A 168 -14.69 3.93 -7.08
CA ARG A 168 -15.75 3.84 -6.07
C ARG A 168 -16.42 2.46 -6.17
N GLY A 169 -16.97 1.96 -5.08
CA GLY A 169 -17.59 0.63 -5.07
C GLY A 169 -18.76 0.48 -6.05
N GLU A 170 -19.45 1.56 -6.40
CA GLU A 170 -20.56 1.56 -7.38
C GLU A 170 -20.13 1.27 -8.82
N ASN A 171 -18.85 1.48 -9.16
CA ASN A 171 -18.30 1.23 -10.50
C ASN A 171 -17.23 0.13 -10.50
N ALA A 172 -17.18 -0.66 -9.42
CA ALA A 172 -16.27 -1.77 -9.28
C ALA A 172 -16.50 -2.83 -10.35
N ILE A 173 -15.40 -3.30 -10.94
CA ILE A 173 -15.38 -4.43 -11.88
C ILE A 173 -14.58 -5.54 -11.21
N GLU A 174 -15.22 -6.70 -10.99
CA GLU A 174 -14.52 -7.90 -10.51
C GLU A 174 -13.60 -8.42 -11.62
N VAL A 175 -12.32 -8.57 -11.29
CA VAL A 175 -11.28 -9.05 -12.20
C VAL A 175 -10.74 -10.42 -11.79
N GLY A 176 -11.13 -10.93 -10.62
CA GLY A 176 -10.82 -12.30 -10.22
C GLY A 176 -11.31 -12.66 -8.82
N ARG A 177 -11.43 -13.96 -8.58
CA ARG A 177 -11.75 -14.54 -7.28
C ARG A 177 -10.83 -15.72 -7.00
N TYR A 178 -10.27 -15.75 -5.81
CA TYR A 178 -9.19 -16.66 -5.43
C TYR A 178 -9.46 -17.25 -4.05
N GLU A 179 -9.01 -18.48 -3.83
CA GLU A 179 -9.15 -19.15 -2.53
C GLU A 179 -7.80 -19.20 -1.82
N ALA A 180 -7.80 -18.74 -0.58
CA ALA A 180 -6.67 -18.84 0.33
C ALA A 180 -6.65 -20.20 1.02
N LYS A 181 -5.48 -20.54 1.55
CA LYS A 181 -5.28 -21.72 2.39
C LYS A 181 -5.14 -21.28 3.85
N PRO A 182 -5.83 -21.95 4.79
CA PRO A 182 -5.59 -21.70 6.19
C PRO A 182 -4.20 -22.20 6.59
N TYR A 183 -3.52 -21.46 7.47
CA TYR A 183 -2.25 -21.87 8.06
C TYR A 183 -2.21 -21.58 9.57
N ASP A 184 -1.26 -22.22 10.24
CA ASP A 184 -1.05 -22.09 11.68
C ASP A 184 0.00 -20.99 11.95
N HIS A 185 -0.49 -19.77 12.17
CA HIS A 185 0.36 -18.59 12.41
C HIS A 185 1.24 -18.72 13.66
N LYS A 186 0.83 -19.53 14.65
CA LYS A 186 1.64 -19.75 15.86
C LYS A 186 2.92 -20.51 15.54
N LYS A 187 2.91 -21.39 14.53
CA LYS A 187 4.13 -22.06 14.04
C LYS A 187 5.10 -21.10 13.36
N GLU A 188 4.61 -19.98 12.85
CA GLU A 188 5.43 -18.89 12.30
C GLU A 188 5.86 -17.87 13.37
N GLY A 189 5.44 -18.06 14.63
CA GLY A 189 5.80 -17.19 15.74
C GLY A 189 4.92 -15.95 15.88
N GLU A 190 3.78 -15.90 15.20
CA GLU A 190 2.85 -14.78 15.29
C GLU A 190 1.91 -14.92 16.49
N ASP A 191 1.66 -13.80 17.18
CA ASP A 191 0.71 -13.72 18.30
C ASP A 191 -0.29 -12.57 18.10
N TYR A 192 -1.56 -12.96 17.90
CA TYR A 192 -2.68 -12.05 17.70
C TYR A 192 -3.58 -11.90 18.93
N THR A 193 -3.20 -12.45 20.08
CA THR A 193 -4.05 -12.52 21.29
C THR A 193 -4.58 -11.15 21.70
N ARG A 194 -3.69 -10.17 21.94
CA ARG A 194 -4.10 -8.82 22.37
C ARG A 194 -4.97 -8.09 21.36
N ARG A 195 -4.72 -8.29 20.05
CA ARG A 195 -5.52 -7.66 18.99
C ARG A 195 -6.90 -8.32 18.88
N THR A 196 -6.96 -9.63 19.09
CA THR A 196 -8.21 -10.39 19.18
C THR A 196 -9.07 -9.90 20.34
N GLU A 197 -8.49 -9.74 21.53
CA GLU A 197 -9.23 -9.23 22.70
C GLU A 197 -9.89 -7.87 22.38
N SER A 198 -9.12 -6.93 21.83
CA SER A 198 -9.63 -5.61 21.44
C SER A 198 -10.69 -5.66 20.33
N TYR A 199 -10.60 -6.63 19.41
CA TYR A 199 -11.62 -6.85 18.40
C TYR A 199 -12.92 -7.39 19.02
N LEU A 200 -12.82 -8.41 19.88
CA LEU A 200 -13.98 -9.03 20.53
C LEU A 200 -14.69 -8.08 21.51
N GLU A 201 -13.96 -7.16 22.13
CA GLU A 201 -14.55 -6.07 22.93
C GLU A 201 -15.47 -5.16 22.11
N ARG A 202 -15.14 -4.92 20.82
CA ARG A 202 -15.92 -4.05 19.94
C ARG A 202 -17.03 -4.79 19.19
N GLU A 203 -16.73 -5.97 18.66
CA GLU A 203 -17.58 -6.67 17.70
C GLU A 203 -18.25 -7.92 18.29
N GLY A 204 -17.88 -8.35 19.50
CA GLY A 204 -18.30 -9.62 20.07
C GLY A 204 -19.82 -9.80 20.21
N GLU A 205 -20.53 -8.77 20.66
CA GLU A 205 -22.00 -8.79 20.76
C GLU A 205 -22.65 -8.96 19.39
N PHE A 206 -22.20 -8.19 18.39
CA PHE A 206 -22.70 -8.29 17.02
C PHE A 206 -22.50 -9.70 16.45
N LEU A 207 -21.32 -10.30 16.65
CA LEU A 207 -21.00 -11.64 16.16
C LEU A 207 -21.86 -12.73 16.80
N GLN A 208 -22.19 -12.60 18.09
CA GLN A 208 -23.06 -13.54 18.80
C GLN A 208 -24.48 -13.52 18.23
N GLU A 209 -24.99 -12.35 17.88
CA GLU A 209 -26.36 -12.18 17.37
C GLU A 209 -26.48 -12.54 15.88
N ASN A 210 -25.49 -12.13 15.06
CA ASN A 210 -25.64 -12.12 13.60
C ASN A 210 -24.81 -13.19 12.89
N ARG A 211 -23.76 -13.71 13.55
CA ARG A 211 -22.68 -14.50 12.94
C ARG A 211 -22.00 -13.76 11.78
N ILE A 212 -20.86 -14.29 11.35
CA ILE A 212 -20.18 -13.80 10.14
C ILE A 212 -20.88 -14.39 8.92
N LYS A 213 -21.15 -13.55 7.92
CA LYS A 213 -21.63 -14.04 6.63
C LYS A 213 -20.48 -14.64 5.83
N LEU A 214 -20.68 -15.82 5.25
CA LEU A 214 -19.65 -16.47 4.43
C LEU A 214 -19.88 -16.25 2.94
N ASP A 215 -21.00 -15.64 2.56
CA ASP A 215 -21.43 -15.44 1.18
C ASP A 215 -22.01 -14.03 0.95
N GLY A 216 -22.38 -13.76 -0.32
CA GLY A 216 -22.94 -12.47 -0.74
C GLY A 216 -21.90 -11.36 -0.91
N TRP A 217 -20.67 -11.78 -1.20
CA TRP A 217 -19.47 -10.98 -1.23
C TRP A 217 -18.93 -10.74 -2.64
#